data_AF-A0A662AR66-F1
#
_entry.id   AF-A0A662AR66-F1
#
_cell.length_a   1.000
_cell.length_b   1.000
_cell.length_c   1.000
_cell.angle_alpha   90.00
_cell.angle_beta   90.00
_cell.angle_gamma   90.00
#
_symmetry.space_group_name_H-M   'P 1'
#
loop_
_entity.id
_entity.type
_entity.pdbx_description
1 polymer ?
#
loop_
_entity_poly.entity_id
_entity_poly.type
_entity_poly.pdbx_seq_one_letter_code
_entity_poly.pdbx_strand_id
1 'polypeptide(L)'
;MDISSISEKYRKISKDVNFFALLLVASSLFFSRFLISIGFILVVFNWVAEGGFKKKFEFINKNKSAFYILLLWVFHLIGLAYTENLEGGIFDIRIKSFLFIIPAYGSGILLSNKRKNIVFYVYILSALIASIISSLSFYIGNDFASIEDLGGISLVGGNLYQAILINIAISLLCFFLISYKKSKYSLIYFVTIIWFVIYLFLLNSLTGYVLLFILFIYNSLNLFFKLKNKKSRLKVLFIFLMIFISGIVVFILFCSASISAP
;
A
#
# COMPACT_ATOMS: atom_id res chain seq x y z
N MET A 1 37.44 10.48 -21.72
CA MET A 1 36.14 10.59 -21.01
C MET A 1 36.09 9.41 -20.03
N ASP A 2 36.29 9.66 -18.74
CA ASP A 2 36.55 8.58 -17.76
C ASP A 2 35.34 7.67 -17.55
N ILE A 3 35.58 6.36 -17.54
CA ILE A 3 34.57 5.32 -17.33
C ILE A 3 33.84 5.51 -15.98
N SER A 4 34.53 6.05 -14.98
CA SER A 4 33.95 6.41 -13.68
C SER A 4 32.88 7.50 -13.81
N SER A 5 33.12 8.55 -14.59
CA SER A 5 32.19 9.67 -14.80
C SER A 5 30.90 9.25 -15.52
N ILE A 6 31.00 8.32 -16.46
CA ILE A 6 29.86 7.74 -17.20
C ILE A 6 28.99 6.91 -16.24
N SER A 7 29.63 6.11 -15.38
CA SER A 7 28.94 5.27 -14.41
C SER A 7 28.15 6.08 -13.36
N GLU A 8 28.68 7.23 -12.92
CA GLU A 8 28.01 8.11 -11.97
C GLU A 8 26.81 8.83 -12.60
N LYS A 9 26.97 9.33 -13.83
CA LYS A 9 25.89 9.97 -14.59
C LYS A 9 24.73 8.99 -14.80
N TYR A 10 25.03 7.76 -15.20
CA TYR A 10 24.05 6.70 -15.38
C TYR A 10 23.31 6.37 -14.06
N ARG A 11 24.05 6.23 -12.97
CA ARG A 11 23.48 5.95 -11.64
C ARG A 11 22.55 7.05 -11.15
N LYS A 12 22.84 8.32 -11.49
CA LYS A 12 21.97 9.46 -11.18
C LYS A 12 20.67 9.39 -11.98
N ILE A 13 20.77 9.14 -13.30
CA ILE A 13 19.61 9.01 -14.19
C ILE A 13 18.69 7.89 -13.72
N SER A 14 19.21 6.69 -13.44
CA SER A 14 18.38 5.58 -12.96
C SER A 14 17.65 5.93 -11.65
N LYS A 15 18.30 6.62 -10.71
CA LYS A 15 17.65 7.08 -9.46
C LYS A 15 16.51 8.05 -9.72
N ASP A 16 16.63 8.91 -10.73
CA ASP A 16 15.60 9.87 -11.09
C ASP A 16 14.44 9.15 -11.79
N VAL A 17 14.71 8.23 -12.71
CA VAL A 17 13.69 7.40 -13.38
C VAL A 17 12.90 6.57 -12.36
N ASN A 18 13.59 5.83 -11.47
CA ASN A 18 12.93 5.07 -10.40
C ASN A 18 12.09 5.97 -9.47
N PHE A 19 12.57 7.19 -9.21
CA PHE A 19 11.83 8.14 -8.37
C PHE A 19 10.53 8.58 -9.04
N PHE A 20 10.57 9.03 -10.28
CA PHE A 20 9.36 9.44 -11.02
C PHE A 20 8.41 8.28 -11.28
N ALA A 21 8.93 7.09 -11.60
CA ALA A 21 8.12 5.90 -11.76
C ALA A 21 7.33 5.56 -10.48
N LEU A 22 7.98 5.64 -9.32
CA LEU A 22 7.31 5.40 -8.03
C LEU A 22 6.34 6.50 -7.63
N LEU A 23 6.61 7.77 -7.99
CA LEU A 23 5.64 8.85 -7.81
C LEU A 23 4.38 8.60 -8.65
N LEU A 24 4.56 8.18 -9.90
CA LEU A 24 3.46 7.83 -10.79
C LEU A 24 2.64 6.66 -10.24
N VAL A 25 3.30 5.58 -9.78
CA VAL A 25 2.59 4.47 -9.14
C VAL A 25 1.83 4.94 -7.90
N ALA A 26 2.49 5.68 -7.01
CA ALA A 26 1.92 6.14 -5.75
C ALA A 26 0.66 7.00 -5.95
N SER A 27 0.65 7.89 -6.95
CA SER A 27 -0.53 8.68 -7.26
C SER A 27 -1.60 7.86 -7.97
N SER A 28 -1.20 7.01 -8.92
CA SER A 28 -2.12 6.28 -9.79
C SER A 28 -2.89 5.17 -9.10
N LEU A 29 -2.40 4.66 -7.96
CA LEU A 29 -3.06 3.60 -7.18
C LEU A 29 -4.54 3.88 -6.90
N PHE A 30 -4.93 5.15 -6.79
CA PHE A 30 -6.31 5.55 -6.51
C PHE A 30 -7.11 6.03 -7.73
N PHE A 31 -6.44 6.34 -8.84
CA PHE A 31 -7.08 7.04 -9.98
C PHE A 31 -7.05 6.25 -11.29
N SER A 32 -6.06 5.37 -11.53
CA SER A 32 -5.96 4.67 -12.83
C SER A 32 -5.10 3.41 -12.80
N ARG A 33 -5.71 2.27 -13.15
CA ARG A 33 -5.00 0.98 -13.35
C ARG A 33 -3.98 1.03 -14.50
N PHE A 34 -4.26 1.82 -15.52
CA PHE A 34 -3.39 2.00 -16.67
C PHE A 34 -2.08 2.69 -16.28
N LEU A 35 -2.16 3.79 -15.52
CA LEU A 35 -0.98 4.53 -15.08
C LEU A 35 -0.12 3.74 -14.07
N ILE A 36 -0.74 2.91 -13.22
CA ILE A 36 -0.01 1.95 -12.38
C ILE A 36 0.88 1.04 -13.24
N SER A 37 0.31 0.50 -14.32
CA SER A 37 1.01 -0.42 -15.23
C SER A 37 2.19 0.27 -15.91
N ILE A 38 2.03 1.54 -16.35
CA ILE A 38 3.13 2.34 -16.92
C ILE A 38 4.24 2.53 -15.89
N GLY A 39 3.90 2.92 -14.66
CA GLY A 39 4.90 3.12 -13.60
C GLY A 39 5.70 1.85 -13.31
N PHE A 40 5.02 0.71 -13.29
CA PHE A 40 5.65 -0.60 -13.13
C PHE A 40 6.55 -1.00 -14.30
N ILE A 41 6.13 -0.75 -15.54
CA ILE A 41 6.98 -0.96 -16.72
C ILE A 41 8.23 -0.09 -16.64
N LEU A 42 8.12 1.17 -16.22
CA LEU A 42 9.27 2.07 -16.05
C LEU A 42 10.27 1.56 -15.00
N VAL A 43 9.79 1.02 -13.87
CA VAL A 43 10.67 0.41 -12.84
C VAL A 43 11.42 -0.79 -13.42
N VAL A 44 10.72 -1.69 -14.11
CA VAL A 44 11.33 -2.89 -14.69
C VAL A 44 12.30 -2.52 -15.82
N PHE A 45 11.92 -1.61 -16.70
CA PHE A 45 12.77 -1.16 -17.80
C PHE A 45 14.05 -0.50 -17.28
N ASN A 46 13.93 0.36 -16.26
CA ASN A 46 15.10 0.95 -15.62
C ASN A 46 15.97 -0.12 -14.94
N TRP A 47 15.37 -1.11 -14.28
CA TRP A 47 16.10 -2.24 -13.72
C TRP A 47 16.85 -3.06 -14.77
N VAL A 48 16.28 -3.26 -15.97
CA VAL A 48 16.98 -3.93 -17.08
C VAL A 48 18.12 -3.05 -17.60
N ALA A 49 17.85 -1.77 -17.84
CA ALA A 49 18.84 -0.82 -18.34
C ALA A 49 20.04 -0.68 -17.39
N GLU A 50 19.82 -0.81 -16.08
CA GLU A 50 20.87 -0.75 -15.06
C GLU A 50 21.93 -1.84 -15.21
N GLY A 51 21.58 -2.96 -15.86
CA GLY A 51 22.46 -4.11 -16.01
C GLY A 51 22.94 -4.67 -14.68
N GLY A 52 24.18 -5.20 -14.66
CA GLY A 52 24.81 -5.72 -13.44
C GLY A 52 24.10 -6.93 -12.83
N PHE A 53 23.45 -7.76 -13.66
CA PHE A 53 22.56 -8.85 -13.25
C PHE A 53 23.20 -9.81 -12.24
N LYS A 54 24.51 -10.08 -12.35
CA LYS A 54 25.23 -10.93 -11.37
C LYS A 54 25.03 -10.45 -9.93
N LYS A 55 25.24 -9.16 -9.66
CA LYS A 55 25.05 -8.57 -8.32
C LYS A 55 23.58 -8.58 -7.88
N LYS A 56 22.65 -8.44 -8.84
CA LYS A 56 21.20 -8.45 -8.58
C LYS A 56 20.71 -9.84 -8.18
N PHE A 57 21.17 -10.88 -8.89
CA PHE A 57 20.88 -12.27 -8.52
C PHE A 57 21.54 -12.67 -7.20
N GLU A 58 22.77 -12.22 -6.94
CA GLU A 58 23.40 -12.40 -5.62
C GLU A 58 22.58 -11.76 -4.49
N PHE A 59 22.00 -10.56 -4.71
CA PHE A 59 21.11 -9.93 -3.74
C PHE A 59 19.85 -10.76 -3.51
N ILE A 60 19.21 -11.24 -4.57
CA ILE A 60 17.98 -12.05 -4.47
C ILE A 60 18.26 -13.33 -3.70
N ASN A 61 19.36 -14.03 -3.99
CA ASN A 61 19.73 -15.27 -3.28
C ASN A 61 20.05 -15.04 -1.80
N LYS A 62 20.65 -13.89 -1.45
CA LYS A 62 20.92 -13.53 -0.05
C LYS A 62 19.67 -13.11 0.70
N ASN A 63 18.70 -12.52 0.02
CA ASN A 63 17.46 -12.02 0.62
C ASN A 63 16.34 -13.07 0.49
N LYS A 64 16.14 -13.89 1.53
CA LYS A 64 15.13 -14.95 1.57
C LYS A 64 13.73 -14.46 1.11
N SER A 65 13.32 -13.27 1.55
CA SER A 65 12.00 -12.72 1.16
C SER A 65 11.93 -12.43 -0.34
N ALA A 66 12.97 -11.79 -0.90
CA ALA A 66 13.03 -11.52 -2.34
C ALA A 66 13.10 -12.83 -3.15
N PHE A 67 13.83 -13.83 -2.66
CA PHE A 67 13.92 -15.15 -3.27
C PHE A 67 12.57 -15.85 -3.33
N TYR A 68 11.84 -15.95 -2.22
CA TYR A 68 10.54 -16.63 -2.19
C TYR A 68 9.49 -15.93 -3.05
N ILE A 69 9.47 -14.59 -3.06
CA ILE A 69 8.56 -13.82 -3.91
C ILE A 69 8.88 -14.06 -5.39
N LEU A 70 10.16 -14.07 -5.77
CA LEU A 70 10.56 -14.40 -7.13
C LEU A 70 10.18 -15.84 -7.49
N LEU A 71 10.41 -16.79 -6.58
CA LEU A 71 10.09 -18.20 -6.78
C LEU A 71 8.59 -18.42 -7.02
N LEU A 72 7.72 -17.73 -6.26
CA LEU A 72 6.27 -17.77 -6.48
C LEU A 72 5.89 -17.29 -7.88
N TRP A 73 6.53 -16.24 -8.37
CA TRP A 73 6.30 -15.75 -9.73
C TRP A 73 6.83 -16.74 -10.79
N VAL A 74 8.01 -17.34 -10.58
CA VAL A 74 8.59 -18.35 -11.48
C VAL A 74 7.72 -19.62 -11.54
N PHE A 75 7.11 -20.04 -10.44
CA PHE A 75 6.19 -21.19 -10.46
C PHE A 75 4.98 -20.96 -11.38
N HIS A 76 4.48 -19.72 -11.48
CA HIS A 76 3.41 -19.41 -12.43
C HIS A 76 3.89 -19.48 -13.89
N LEU A 77 5.16 -19.16 -14.17
CA LEU A 77 5.74 -19.35 -15.50
C LEU A 77 5.89 -20.83 -15.86
N ILE A 78 6.32 -21.66 -14.91
CA ILE A 78 6.41 -23.12 -15.10
C ILE A 78 5.02 -23.71 -15.32
N GLY A 79 4.02 -23.24 -14.56
CA GLY A 79 2.63 -23.64 -14.75
C GLY A 79 2.08 -23.30 -16.14
N LEU A 80 2.53 -22.21 -16.76
CA LEU A 80 2.14 -21.87 -18.14
C LEU A 80 2.67 -22.90 -19.16
N ALA A 81 3.85 -23.46 -18.94
CA ALA A 81 4.40 -24.49 -19.83
C ALA A 81 3.64 -25.82 -19.75
N TYR A 82 2.85 -26.03 -18.69
CA TYR A 82 2.06 -27.24 -18.45
C TYR A 82 0.58 -27.08 -18.84
N THR A 83 0.04 -25.85 -18.79
CA THR A 83 -1.40 -25.63 -19.03
C THR A 83 -1.77 -25.69 -20.50
N GLU A 84 -2.92 -26.29 -20.80
CA GLU A 84 -3.52 -26.28 -22.14
C GLU A 84 -4.21 -24.92 -22.43
N ASN A 85 -4.71 -24.24 -21.40
CA ASN A 85 -5.33 -22.92 -21.54
C ASN A 85 -4.29 -21.80 -21.44
N LEU A 86 -3.62 -21.53 -22.57
CA LEU A 86 -2.61 -20.47 -22.66
C LEU A 86 -3.20 -19.07 -22.43
N GLU A 87 -4.44 -18.81 -22.86
CA GLU A 87 -5.07 -17.50 -22.69
C GLU A 87 -5.27 -17.16 -21.21
N GLY A 88 -5.85 -18.09 -20.46
CA GLY A 88 -6.02 -17.95 -19.01
C GLY A 88 -4.67 -17.88 -18.27
N GLY A 89 -3.69 -18.69 -18.67
CA GLY A 89 -2.36 -18.68 -18.06
C GLY A 89 -1.61 -17.35 -18.27
N ILE A 90 -1.68 -16.77 -19.48
CA ILE A 90 -1.06 -15.47 -19.78
C ILE A 90 -1.75 -14.35 -18.98
N PHE A 91 -3.08 -14.40 -18.87
CA PHE A 91 -3.82 -13.45 -18.04
C PHE A 91 -3.39 -13.52 -16.56
N ASP A 92 -3.23 -14.74 -16.04
CA ASP A 92 -2.77 -14.99 -14.68
C ASP A 92 -1.37 -14.45 -14.42
N ILE A 93 -0.43 -14.68 -15.33
CA ILE A 93 0.93 -14.13 -15.25
C ILE A 93 0.89 -12.61 -15.30
N ARG A 94 0.07 -12.01 -16.17
CA ARG A 94 -0.05 -10.55 -16.28
C ARG A 94 -0.45 -9.92 -14.94
N ILE A 95 -1.46 -10.46 -14.26
CA ILE A 95 -1.91 -9.95 -12.96
C ILE A 95 -0.83 -10.13 -11.89
N LYS A 96 -0.17 -11.29 -11.88
CA LYS A 96 0.83 -11.65 -10.88
C LYS A 96 2.22 -11.11 -11.18
N SER A 97 2.41 -10.43 -12.30
CA SER A 97 3.69 -9.81 -12.70
C SER A 97 4.15 -8.74 -11.72
N PHE A 98 3.24 -8.13 -10.95
CA PHE A 98 3.60 -7.26 -9.84
C PHE A 98 4.50 -7.93 -8.79
N LEU A 99 4.41 -9.26 -8.62
CA LEU A 99 5.28 -10.00 -7.70
C LEU A 99 6.75 -9.88 -8.10
N PHE A 100 7.08 -9.85 -9.40
CA PHE A 100 8.45 -9.67 -9.89
C PHE A 100 8.99 -8.25 -9.63
N ILE A 101 8.12 -7.26 -9.56
CA ILE A 101 8.50 -5.85 -9.40
C ILE A 101 9.15 -5.60 -8.03
N ILE A 102 8.70 -6.32 -7.00
CA ILE A 102 9.23 -6.22 -5.64
C ILE A 102 10.73 -6.59 -5.59
N PRO A 103 11.18 -7.79 -6.02
CA PRO A 103 12.60 -8.15 -6.07
C PRO A 103 13.37 -7.33 -7.11
N ALA A 104 12.75 -6.91 -8.22
CA ALA A 104 13.39 -6.02 -9.19
C ALA A 104 13.76 -4.67 -8.54
N TYR A 105 12.81 -3.98 -7.92
CA TYR A 105 13.08 -2.73 -7.22
C TYR A 105 14.08 -2.91 -6.06
N GLY A 106 13.97 -4.00 -5.30
CA GLY A 106 14.84 -4.29 -4.16
C GLY A 106 16.31 -4.54 -4.54
N SER A 107 16.54 -5.14 -5.71
CA SER A 107 17.89 -5.45 -6.23
C SER A 107 18.50 -4.33 -7.08
N GLY A 108 17.70 -3.34 -7.50
CA GLY A 108 18.12 -2.19 -8.29
C GLY A 108 18.73 -1.04 -7.49
N ILE A 109 18.91 0.12 -8.12
CA ILE A 109 19.44 1.31 -7.44
C ILE A 109 18.36 1.93 -6.54
N LEU A 110 18.57 1.79 -5.22
CA LEU A 110 17.64 2.28 -4.21
C LEU A 110 17.62 3.81 -4.08
N LEU A 111 16.42 4.32 -3.80
CA LEU A 111 16.18 5.74 -3.49
C LEU A 111 16.76 6.13 -2.13
N SER A 112 17.11 7.42 -2.00
CA SER A 112 17.46 8.02 -0.70
C SER A 112 16.23 8.10 0.20
N ASN A 113 16.44 8.13 1.53
CA ASN A 113 15.34 8.23 2.50
C ASN A 113 14.46 9.47 2.28
N LYS A 114 15.07 10.60 1.86
CA LYS A 114 14.32 11.82 1.51
C LYS A 114 13.35 11.58 0.35
N ARG A 115 13.80 10.94 -0.73
CA ARG A 115 12.95 10.62 -1.90
C ARG A 115 11.87 9.60 -1.57
N LYS A 116 12.18 8.56 -0.78
CA LYS A 116 11.19 7.60 -0.30
C LYS A 116 10.06 8.28 0.49
N ASN A 117 10.40 9.20 1.38
CA ASN A 117 9.40 9.95 2.12
C ASN A 117 8.49 10.80 1.22
N ILE A 118 9.04 11.40 0.15
CA ILE A 118 8.23 12.15 -0.83
C ILE A 118 7.23 11.22 -1.52
N VAL A 119 7.64 10.00 -1.93
CA VAL A 119 6.74 9.01 -2.51
C VAL A 119 5.60 8.66 -1.54
N PHE A 120 5.91 8.47 -0.25
CA PHE A 120 4.88 8.21 0.77
C PHE A 120 3.94 9.41 0.99
N TYR A 121 4.45 10.65 0.96
CA TYR A 121 3.58 11.82 1.05
C TYR A 121 2.66 11.97 -0.17
N VAL A 122 3.16 11.68 -1.37
CA VAL A 122 2.33 11.68 -2.58
C VAL A 122 1.26 10.59 -2.50
N TYR A 123 1.61 9.38 -2.04
CA TYR A 123 0.64 8.33 -1.80
C TYR A 123 -0.48 8.75 -0.84
N ILE A 124 -0.11 9.35 0.32
CA ILE A 124 -1.08 9.83 1.31
C ILE A 124 -1.95 10.96 0.75
N LEU A 125 -1.35 11.89 0.01
CA LEU A 125 -2.07 13.00 -0.61
C LEU A 125 -3.06 12.50 -1.67
N SER A 126 -2.65 11.55 -2.51
CA SER A 126 -3.53 10.92 -3.49
C SER A 126 -4.66 10.14 -2.83
N ALA A 127 -4.38 9.43 -1.73
CA ALA A 127 -5.40 8.77 -0.92
C ALA A 127 -6.44 9.77 -0.36
N LEU A 128 -5.96 10.91 0.15
CA LEU A 128 -6.80 11.98 0.69
C LEU A 128 -7.68 12.57 -0.41
N ILE A 129 -7.11 12.97 -1.55
CA ILE A 129 -7.85 13.51 -2.69
C ILE A 129 -8.89 12.50 -3.18
N ALA A 130 -8.50 11.24 -3.37
CA ALA A 130 -9.40 10.20 -3.84
C ALA A 130 -10.55 9.95 -2.86
N SER A 131 -10.28 9.90 -1.54
CA SER A 131 -11.31 9.73 -0.52
C SER A 131 -12.32 10.89 -0.50
N ILE A 132 -11.85 12.14 -0.66
CA ILE A 132 -12.71 13.31 -0.72
C ILE A 132 -13.58 13.25 -1.96
N ILE A 133 -12.99 13.03 -3.14
CA ILE A 133 -13.74 12.94 -4.40
C ILE A 133 -14.78 11.82 -4.31
N SER A 134 -14.39 10.63 -3.83
CA SER A 134 -15.30 9.48 -3.69
C SER A 134 -16.47 9.79 -2.74
N SER A 135 -16.18 10.43 -1.60
CA SER A 135 -17.21 10.82 -0.64
C SER A 135 -18.15 11.88 -1.22
N LEU A 136 -17.61 12.88 -1.95
CA LEU A 136 -18.41 13.93 -2.55
C LEU A 136 -19.30 13.37 -3.67
N SER A 137 -18.77 12.48 -4.52
CA SER A 137 -19.54 11.81 -5.56
C SER A 137 -20.69 10.99 -4.99
N PHE A 138 -20.50 10.38 -3.82
CA PHE A 138 -21.55 9.63 -3.14
C PHE A 138 -22.68 10.54 -2.63
N TYR A 139 -22.34 11.71 -2.07
CA TYR A 139 -23.35 12.64 -1.54
C TYR A 139 -24.05 13.47 -2.61
N ILE A 140 -23.39 13.77 -3.74
CA ILE A 140 -23.98 14.57 -4.84
C ILE A 140 -24.73 13.68 -5.84
N GLY A 141 -24.27 12.44 -6.09
CA GLY A 141 -24.82 11.58 -7.14
C GLY A 141 -26.08 10.80 -6.77
N ASN A 142 -26.46 10.73 -5.49
CA ASN A 142 -27.56 9.90 -5.01
C ASN A 142 -28.85 10.71 -4.76
N ASP A 143 -29.60 10.97 -5.84
CA ASP A 143 -31.04 11.26 -5.71
C ASP A 143 -31.89 9.98 -5.60
N PHE A 144 -31.40 8.78 -5.97
CA PHE A 144 -32.17 7.52 -5.86
C PHE A 144 -31.27 6.27 -5.80
N ALA A 145 -30.51 6.08 -4.72
CA ALA A 145 -29.94 4.76 -4.42
C ALA A 145 -30.27 4.41 -2.97
N SER A 146 -31.09 3.38 -2.80
CA SER A 146 -31.35 2.75 -1.51
C SER A 146 -30.02 2.30 -0.88
N ILE A 147 -30.02 2.20 0.45
CA ILE A 147 -28.88 1.81 1.29
C ILE A 147 -28.27 0.43 0.89
N GLU A 148 -28.93 -0.30 -0.01
CA GLU A 148 -28.50 -1.59 -0.56
C GLU A 148 -27.43 -1.48 -1.68
N ASP A 149 -27.29 -0.34 -2.36
CA ASP A 149 -26.33 -0.13 -3.47
C ASP A 149 -25.03 0.59 -3.05
N LEU A 150 -24.63 0.45 -1.78
CA LEU A 150 -23.36 0.99 -1.25
C LEU A 150 -22.09 0.38 -1.90
N GLY A 151 -22.22 -0.59 -2.81
CA GLY A 151 -21.12 -1.30 -3.47
C GLY A 151 -20.28 -0.50 -4.48
N GLY A 152 -20.64 0.76 -4.78
CA GLY A 152 -20.05 1.55 -5.89
C GLY A 152 -19.32 2.84 -5.54
N ILE A 153 -19.03 3.12 -4.26
CA ILE A 153 -18.48 4.43 -3.83
C ILE A 153 -17.03 4.65 -4.32
N SER A 154 -16.27 3.56 -4.50
CA SER A 154 -14.87 3.65 -4.86
C SER A 154 -14.63 4.13 -6.30
N LEU A 155 -13.65 5.03 -6.50
CA LEU A 155 -13.25 5.51 -7.82
C LEU A 155 -12.62 4.41 -8.69
N VAL A 156 -11.81 3.54 -8.10
CA VAL A 156 -11.08 2.49 -8.81
C VAL A 156 -11.06 1.22 -7.97
N GLY A 157 -11.46 0.11 -8.59
CA GLY A 157 -11.20 -1.23 -8.06
C GLY A 157 -12.15 -1.76 -6.99
N GLY A 158 -13.26 -1.07 -6.71
CA GLY A 158 -14.25 -1.50 -5.73
C GLY A 158 -13.89 -1.06 -4.30
N ASN A 159 -14.89 -1.08 -3.42
CA ASN A 159 -14.74 -0.64 -2.03
C ASN A 159 -13.65 -1.43 -1.28
N LEU A 160 -13.52 -2.73 -1.56
CA LEU A 160 -12.49 -3.60 -1.00
C LEU A 160 -11.08 -3.09 -1.31
N TYR A 161 -10.81 -2.80 -2.58
CA TYR A 161 -9.49 -2.35 -3.02
C TYR A 161 -9.13 -1.00 -2.38
N GLN A 162 -10.06 -0.04 -2.41
CA GLN A 162 -9.81 1.28 -1.86
C GLN A 162 -9.67 1.24 -0.33
N ALA A 163 -10.42 0.36 0.37
CA ALA A 163 -10.26 0.15 1.81
C ALA A 163 -8.87 -0.39 2.19
N ILE A 164 -8.31 -1.31 1.40
CA ILE A 164 -6.93 -1.80 1.61
C ILE A 164 -5.92 -0.66 1.46
N LEU A 165 -6.05 0.15 0.40
CA LEU A 165 -5.13 1.26 0.15
C LEU A 165 -5.20 2.34 1.25
N ILE A 166 -6.40 2.68 1.72
CA ILE A 166 -6.60 3.64 2.81
C ILE A 166 -5.99 3.10 4.11
N ASN A 167 -6.14 1.81 4.41
CA ASN A 167 -5.49 1.17 5.55
C ASN A 167 -3.95 1.27 5.50
N ILE A 168 -3.35 1.09 4.33
CA ILE A 168 -1.91 1.33 4.13
C ILE A 168 -1.56 2.80 4.41
N ALA A 169 -2.38 3.75 3.96
CA ALA A 169 -2.17 5.18 4.20
C ALA A 169 -2.23 5.53 5.70
N ILE A 170 -3.20 4.97 6.44
CA ILE A 170 -3.29 5.09 7.90
C ILE A 170 -2.02 4.55 8.56
N SER A 171 -1.54 3.36 8.16
CA SER A 171 -0.32 2.78 8.74
C SER A 171 0.92 3.64 8.47
N LEU A 172 1.02 4.27 7.29
CA LEU A 172 2.11 5.20 6.97
C LEU A 172 2.04 6.48 7.82
N LEU A 173 0.85 7.03 8.03
CA LEU A 173 0.65 8.19 8.91
C LEU A 173 1.04 7.87 10.35
N CYS A 174 0.65 6.70 10.86
CA CYS A 174 1.10 6.20 12.16
C CYS A 174 2.63 6.09 12.23
N PHE A 175 3.26 5.53 11.20
CA PHE A 175 4.73 5.45 11.13
C PHE A 175 5.40 6.83 11.19
N PHE A 176 4.87 7.83 10.48
CA PHE A 176 5.41 9.19 10.50
C PHE A 176 5.22 9.88 11.85
N LEU A 177 4.06 9.71 12.50
CA LEU A 177 3.80 10.21 13.85
C LEU A 177 4.78 9.65 14.89
N ILE A 178 5.11 8.36 14.78
CA ILE A 178 6.03 7.68 15.69
C ILE A 178 7.48 8.09 15.43
N SER A 179 7.88 8.15 14.16
CA SER A 179 9.27 8.40 13.75
C SER A 179 9.68 9.86 13.90
N TYR A 180 8.76 10.81 13.72
CA TYR A 180 9.03 12.26 13.76
C TYR A 180 8.24 12.93 14.89
N LYS A 181 8.43 12.45 16.13
CA LYS A 181 7.77 12.98 17.34
C LYS A 181 7.90 14.50 17.42
N LYS A 182 6.79 15.19 17.74
CA LYS A 182 6.69 16.66 17.89
C LYS A 182 6.93 17.49 16.62
N SER A 183 6.75 16.91 15.43
CA SER A 183 6.71 17.71 14.20
C SER A 183 5.51 18.69 14.20
N LYS A 184 5.70 19.88 13.60
CA LYS A 184 4.63 20.88 13.35
C LYS A 184 3.44 20.28 12.59
N TYR A 185 3.67 19.20 11.83
CA TYR A 185 2.66 18.53 11.01
C TYR A 185 1.91 17.40 11.75
N SER A 186 2.19 17.16 13.03
CA SER A 186 1.55 16.08 13.80
C SER A 186 0.03 16.21 13.88
N LEU A 187 -0.49 17.43 13.99
CA LEU A 187 -1.93 17.69 13.99
C LEU A 187 -2.57 17.30 12.64
N ILE A 188 -1.92 17.65 11.52
CA ILE A 188 -2.40 17.31 10.17
C ILE A 188 -2.50 15.80 10.01
N TYR A 189 -1.47 15.05 10.43
CA TYR A 189 -1.49 13.59 10.35
C TYR A 189 -2.63 12.98 11.17
N PHE A 190 -2.90 13.51 12.37
CA PHE A 190 -3.98 13.02 13.21
C PHE A 190 -5.36 13.30 12.60
N VAL A 191 -5.58 14.50 12.09
CA VAL A 191 -6.82 14.88 11.39
C VAL A 191 -7.04 14.00 10.15
N THR A 192 -5.99 13.74 9.37
CA THR A 192 -6.07 12.84 8.21
C THR A 192 -6.39 11.40 8.60
N ILE A 193 -5.85 10.88 9.69
CA ILE A 193 -6.20 9.54 10.19
C ILE A 193 -7.69 9.47 10.54
N ILE A 194 -8.20 10.47 11.28
CA ILE A 194 -9.63 10.53 11.63
C ILE A 194 -10.49 10.53 10.37
N TRP A 195 -10.14 11.38 9.39
CA TRP A 195 -10.83 11.40 8.10
C TRP A 195 -10.84 10.05 7.41
N PHE A 196 -9.69 9.36 7.34
CA PHE A 196 -9.62 8.03 6.72
C PHE A 196 -10.42 6.97 7.46
N VAL A 197 -10.49 7.04 8.79
CA VAL A 197 -11.37 6.16 9.57
C VAL A 197 -12.84 6.42 9.22
N ILE A 198 -13.27 7.68 9.16
CA ILE A 198 -14.63 8.05 8.72
C ILE A 198 -14.90 7.56 7.29
N TYR A 199 -13.94 7.71 6.38
CA TYR A 199 -14.08 7.25 5.00
C TYR A 199 -14.18 5.71 4.89
N LEU A 200 -13.47 4.95 5.73
CA LEU A 200 -13.65 3.50 5.81
C LEU A 200 -15.07 3.11 6.24
N PHE A 201 -15.71 3.91 7.10
CA PHE A 201 -17.13 3.72 7.43
C PHE A 201 -18.03 3.91 6.23
N LEU A 202 -17.78 4.95 5.42
CA LEU A 202 -18.55 5.21 4.20
C LEU A 202 -18.42 4.07 3.17
N LEU A 203 -17.25 3.46 3.04
CA LEU A 203 -17.01 2.36 2.09
C LEU A 203 -17.79 1.06 2.42
N ASN A 204 -18.40 0.95 3.61
CA ASN A 204 -19.15 -0.22 4.08
C ASN A 204 -18.47 -1.58 3.81
N SER A 205 -17.15 -1.66 3.98
CA SER A 205 -16.37 -2.85 3.64
C SER A 205 -15.91 -3.58 4.91
N LEU A 206 -16.49 -4.74 5.23
CA LEU A 206 -16.12 -5.57 6.39
C LEU A 206 -14.59 -5.80 6.46
N THR A 207 -14.00 -6.14 5.32
CA THR A 207 -12.55 -6.33 5.14
C THR A 207 -11.73 -5.12 5.54
N GLY A 208 -12.23 -3.90 5.30
CA GLY A 208 -11.58 -2.65 5.67
C GLY A 208 -11.39 -2.55 7.18
N TYR A 209 -12.40 -2.93 7.96
CA TYR A 209 -12.33 -2.94 9.42
C TYR A 209 -11.43 -4.04 9.95
N VAL A 210 -11.52 -5.26 9.39
CA VAL A 210 -10.65 -6.38 9.77
C VAL A 210 -9.17 -6.01 9.55
N LEU A 211 -8.84 -5.40 8.41
CA LEU A 211 -7.50 -4.93 8.11
C LEU A 211 -7.06 -3.79 9.03
N LEU A 212 -7.93 -2.83 9.31
CA LEU A 212 -7.65 -1.75 10.25
C LEU A 212 -7.30 -2.31 11.63
N PHE A 213 -8.02 -3.32 12.08
CA PHE A 213 -7.79 -4.00 13.36
C PHE A 213 -6.44 -4.73 13.40
N ILE A 214 -6.12 -5.48 12.35
CA ILE A 214 -4.81 -6.16 12.22
C ILE A 214 -3.66 -5.14 12.22
N LEU A 215 -3.81 -4.06 11.47
CA LEU A 215 -2.80 -2.98 11.41
C LEU A 215 -2.68 -2.25 12.74
N PHE A 216 -3.78 -2.07 13.47
CA PHE A 216 -3.77 -1.48 14.80
C PHE A 216 -3.00 -2.36 15.79
N ILE A 217 -3.20 -3.68 15.77
CA ILE A 217 -2.42 -4.65 16.56
C ILE A 217 -0.94 -4.52 16.21
N TYR A 218 -0.60 -4.58 14.92
CA TYR A 218 0.78 -4.47 14.47
C TYR A 218 1.46 -3.17 14.91
N ASN A 219 0.81 -2.02 14.71
CA ASN A 219 1.35 -0.72 15.09
C ASN A 219 1.49 -0.57 16.61
N SER A 220 0.53 -1.08 17.38
CA SER A 220 0.57 -1.07 18.85
C SER A 220 1.73 -1.93 19.38
N LEU A 221 1.94 -3.12 18.82
CA LEU A 221 3.09 -3.98 19.16
C LEU A 221 4.42 -3.32 18.81
N ASN A 222 4.54 -2.76 17.60
CA ASN A 222 5.74 -2.03 17.18
C ASN A 222 6.06 -0.85 18.11
N LEU A 223 5.04 -0.11 18.56
CA LEU A 223 5.19 0.97 19.52
C LEU A 223 5.61 0.45 20.89
N PHE A 224 5.02 -0.65 21.37
CA PHE A 224 5.35 -1.27 22.65
C PHE A 224 6.81 -1.68 22.74
N PHE A 225 7.38 -2.29 21.69
CA PHE A 225 8.79 -2.68 21.65
C PHE A 225 9.76 -1.49 21.55
N LYS A 226 9.35 -0.38 20.95
CA LYS A 226 10.19 0.84 20.84
C LYS A 226 10.19 1.68 22.12
N LEU A 227 9.17 1.59 22.96
CA LEU A 227 9.06 2.36 24.18
C LEU A 227 9.93 1.77 25.30
N LYS A 228 11.00 2.47 25.68
CA LYS A 228 11.83 2.09 26.84
C LYS A 228 11.16 2.36 28.20
N ASN A 229 10.22 3.32 28.25
CA ASN A 229 9.57 3.75 29.50
C ASN A 229 8.36 2.88 29.86
N LYS A 230 8.36 2.30 31.07
CA LYS A 230 7.28 1.44 31.62
C LYS A 230 5.91 2.12 31.63
N LYS A 231 5.84 3.42 31.99
CA LYS A 231 4.57 4.17 32.01
C LYS A 231 3.98 4.37 30.61
N SER A 232 4.82 4.60 29.61
CA SER A 232 4.37 4.73 28.22
C SER A 232 3.92 3.38 27.64
N ARG A 233 4.59 2.28 28.01
CA ARG A 233 4.16 0.92 27.62
C ARG A 233 2.78 0.58 28.19
N LEU A 234 2.53 0.91 29.46
CA LEU A 234 1.21 0.70 30.08
C LEU A 234 0.10 1.51 29.39
N LYS A 235 0.37 2.76 29.02
CA LYS A 235 -0.59 3.60 28.27
C LYS A 235 -0.95 2.99 26.92
N VAL A 236 0.04 2.48 26.19
CA VAL A 236 -0.19 1.82 24.89
C VAL A 236 -0.99 0.54 25.07
N LEU A 237 -0.68 -0.27 26.08
CA LEU A 237 -1.43 -1.48 26.39
C LEU A 237 -2.90 -1.19 26.75
N PHE A 238 -3.14 -0.12 27.52
CA PHE A 238 -4.50 0.30 27.89
C PHE A 238 -5.30 0.80 26.70
N ILE A 239 -4.71 1.65 25.85
CA ILE A 239 -5.33 2.11 24.60
C ILE A 239 -5.61 0.93 23.67
N PHE A 240 -4.68 -0.01 23.59
CA PHE A 240 -4.84 -1.24 22.84
C PHE A 240 -6.06 -2.04 23.32
N LEU A 241 -6.18 -2.27 24.64
CA LEU A 241 -7.30 -3.01 25.21
C LEU A 241 -8.65 -2.34 24.92
N MET A 242 -8.71 -1.01 25.06
CA MET A 242 -9.94 -0.24 24.82
C MET A 242 -10.42 -0.34 23.36
N ILE A 243 -9.49 -0.20 22.41
CA ILE A 243 -9.80 -0.30 20.99
C ILE A 243 -10.10 -1.75 20.58
N PHE A 244 -9.44 -2.71 21.21
CA PHE A 244 -9.72 -4.13 21.00
C PHE A 244 -11.16 -4.48 21.40
N ILE A 245 -11.58 -4.01 22.58
CA ILE A 245 -12.95 -4.21 23.08
C ILE A 245 -13.96 -3.48 22.18
N SER A 246 -13.70 -2.23 21.80
CA SER A 246 -14.63 -1.50 20.90
C SER A 246 -14.75 -2.17 19.54
N GLY A 247 -13.66 -2.70 18.99
CA GLY A 247 -13.65 -3.43 17.72
C GLY A 247 -14.50 -4.70 17.78
N ILE A 248 -14.42 -5.45 18.88
CA ILE A 248 -15.25 -6.64 19.12
C ILE A 248 -16.73 -6.26 19.20
N VAL A 249 -17.07 -5.18 19.91
CA VAL A 249 -18.46 -4.71 20.04
C VAL A 249 -19.03 -4.33 18.68
N VAL A 250 -18.29 -3.56 17.87
CA VAL A 250 -18.72 -3.20 16.51
C VAL A 250 -18.90 -4.43 15.62
N PHE A 251 -17.99 -5.41 15.73
CA PHE A 251 -18.11 -6.66 14.97
C PHE A 251 -19.36 -7.47 15.37
N ILE A 252 -19.63 -7.58 16.67
CA ILE A 252 -20.84 -8.25 17.18
C ILE A 252 -22.10 -7.53 16.68
N LEU A 253 -22.13 -6.20 16.75
CA LEU A 253 -23.26 -5.40 16.25
C LEU A 253 -23.48 -5.59 14.74
N PHE A 254 -22.40 -5.63 13.96
CA PHE A 254 -22.46 -5.89 12.53
C PHE A 254 -22.99 -7.30 12.22
N CYS A 255 -22.50 -8.33 12.92
CA CYS A 255 -23.03 -9.68 12.80
C CYS A 255 -24.51 -9.77 13.19
N SER A 256 -24.92 -9.12 14.28
CA SER A 256 -26.33 -9.09 14.67
C SER A 256 -27.22 -8.39 13.65
N ALA A 257 -26.74 -7.29 13.06
CA ALA A 257 -27.46 -6.55 12.02
C ALA A 257 -27.64 -7.38 10.74
N SER A 258 -26.62 -8.15 10.35
CA SER A 258 -26.70 -9.07 9.20
C SER A 258 -27.62 -10.27 9.41
N ILE A 259 -27.84 -10.69 10.66
CA ILE A 259 -28.76 -11.79 11.01
C ILE A 259 -30.21 -11.29 11.08
N SER A 260 -30.42 -10.01 11.37
CA SER A 260 -31.75 -9.36 11.45
C SER A 260 -32.24 -8.76 10.12
N ALA A 261 -31.42 -8.78 9.06
CA ALA A 261 -31.86 -8.38 7.73
C ALA A 261 -32.64 -9.55 7.09
N PRO A 262 -33.92 -9.36 6.72
CA PRO A 262 -34.73 -10.40 6.08
C PRO A 262 -34.22 -10.80 4.69
#